data_AF-A0A1I2VLZ3-F1
#
_entry.id   AF-A0A1I2VLZ3-F1
#
_cell.length_a   1.000
_cell.length_b   1.000
_cell.length_c   1.000
_cell.angle_alpha   90.00
_cell.angle_beta   90.00
_cell.angle_gamma   90.00
#
_symmetry.space_group_name_H-M   'P 1'
#
loop_
_entity.id
_entity.type
_entity.pdbx_description
1 polymer ?
#
loop_
_entity_poly.entity_id
_entity_poly.type
_entity_poly.pdbx_seq_one_letter_code
_entity_poly.pdbx_strand_id
1 'polypeptide(L)'
;MITLQELLIHFETSRKIGPASCQCKCPVHYDSKASLTISEDKGKLLLHCHAGYSKIRFEEKEIRYVTMDRKNDTYKYHKKSDHAVLCNLPSRIRAVKAGYPVYIAEGEKDADTLNKLGYTAATAGSTSDWRREYAFYFTGAKVVILPDKDEPGMKLKDQIVKDLRHFAHSIRWTITSTADKGDVTDSLIKEGHSKEELDELLAASENRGAPWLFTDGEGARAKVKINGDILADSISRGLPYLIVRTEYITNTAATR
;
A
#
# COMPACT_ATOMS: atom_id res chain seq x y z
N MET A 1 -9.61 12.38 -11.20
CA MET A 1 -10.11 12.06 -9.84
C MET A 1 -10.55 10.61 -9.82
N ILE A 2 -10.38 9.91 -8.69
CA ILE A 2 -10.93 8.56 -8.50
C ILE A 2 -12.45 8.65 -8.34
N THR A 3 -13.22 7.80 -9.01
CA THR A 3 -14.68 7.77 -8.90
C THR A 3 -15.13 6.93 -7.71
N LEU A 4 -16.38 7.09 -7.25
CA LEU A 4 -16.94 6.23 -6.21
C LEU A 4 -16.86 4.75 -6.60
N GLN A 5 -17.15 4.44 -7.86
CA GLN A 5 -17.21 3.06 -8.35
C GLN A 5 -15.83 2.40 -8.38
N GLU A 6 -14.79 3.15 -8.73
CA GLU A 6 -13.40 2.70 -8.65
C GLU A 6 -12.92 2.51 -7.22
N LEU A 7 -13.40 3.30 -6.27
CA LEU A 7 -13.03 3.12 -4.86
C LEU A 7 -13.73 1.90 -4.25
N LEU A 8 -14.99 1.66 -4.59
CA LEU A 8 -15.81 0.60 -4.00
C LEU A 8 -15.31 -0.82 -4.30
N ILE A 9 -14.52 -1.03 -5.36
CA ILE A 9 -13.90 -2.35 -5.65
C ILE A 9 -12.96 -2.81 -4.53
N HIS A 10 -12.51 -1.88 -3.68
CA HIS A 10 -11.61 -2.13 -2.56
C HIS A 10 -12.32 -2.33 -1.22
N PHE A 11 -13.66 -2.29 -1.18
CA PHE A 11 -14.45 -2.41 0.05
C PHE A 11 -15.51 -3.50 -0.07
N GLU A 12 -15.74 -4.22 1.03
CA GLU A 12 -16.87 -5.14 1.14
C GLU A 12 -18.16 -4.34 1.28
N THR A 13 -18.83 -4.10 0.16
CA THR A 13 -20.07 -3.32 0.10
C THR A 13 -21.23 -4.15 0.62
N SER A 14 -21.85 -3.72 1.72
CA SER A 14 -22.99 -4.41 2.33
C SER A 14 -24.32 -4.00 1.70
N ARG A 15 -24.53 -2.70 1.46
CA ARG A 15 -25.73 -2.21 0.76
C ARG A 15 -25.51 -0.85 0.11
N LYS A 16 -26.25 -0.55 -0.96
CA LYS A 16 -26.38 0.82 -1.46
C LYS A 16 -27.37 1.59 -0.58
N ILE A 17 -27.02 2.82 -0.21
CA ILE A 17 -27.88 3.74 0.54
C ILE A 17 -28.58 4.70 -0.44
N GLY A 18 -27.91 5.06 -1.52
CA GLY A 18 -28.44 5.91 -2.58
C GLY A 18 -27.61 5.81 -3.86
N PRO A 19 -27.90 6.64 -4.89
CA PRO A 19 -27.22 6.58 -6.19
C PRO A 19 -25.71 6.89 -6.09
N ALA A 20 -25.30 7.69 -5.11
CA ALA A 20 -23.91 8.07 -4.87
C ALA A 20 -23.43 7.76 -3.43
N SER A 21 -24.04 6.78 -2.75
CA SER A 21 -23.69 6.45 -1.36
C SER A 21 -23.90 4.97 -1.04
N CYS A 22 -22.92 4.35 -0.39
CA CYS A 22 -22.91 2.93 -0.04
C CYS A 22 -22.49 2.70 1.40
N GLN A 23 -23.07 1.70 2.05
CA GLN A 23 -22.63 1.18 3.33
C GLN A 23 -21.70 -0.01 3.08
N CYS A 24 -20.50 0.05 3.63
CA CYS A 24 -19.45 -0.96 3.52
C CYS A 24 -19.02 -1.42 4.91
N LYS A 25 -18.40 -2.59 4.99
CA LYS A 25 -17.63 -2.92 6.19
C LYS A 25 -16.43 -2.01 6.30
N CYS A 26 -16.23 -1.45 7.49
CA CYS A 26 -15.08 -0.63 7.81
C CYS A 26 -13.83 -1.53 7.86
N PRO A 27 -12.80 -1.24 7.05
CA PRO A 27 -11.60 -2.05 7.03
C PRO A 27 -10.59 -1.69 8.14
N VAL A 28 -10.92 -0.72 9.00
CA VAL A 28 -10.00 -0.24 10.06
C VAL A 28 -10.22 -0.99 11.38
N HIS A 29 -11.35 -1.68 11.54
CA HIS A 29 -11.65 -2.50 12.71
C HIS A 29 -12.47 -3.73 12.34
N TYR A 30 -12.63 -4.66 13.29
CA TYR A 30 -13.54 -5.77 13.09
C TYR A 30 -14.96 -5.23 13.02
N ASP A 31 -15.60 -5.35 11.86
CA ASP A 31 -16.85 -4.70 11.56
C ASP A 31 -17.94 -5.72 11.20
N SER A 32 -18.41 -6.44 12.22
CA SER A 32 -19.48 -7.44 12.06
C SER A 32 -20.78 -6.83 11.51
N LYS A 33 -21.00 -5.54 11.75
CA LYS A 33 -22.10 -4.76 11.19
C LYS A 33 -21.56 -3.53 10.46
N ALA A 34 -21.64 -3.56 9.13
CA ALA A 34 -21.15 -2.53 8.22
C ALA A 34 -21.38 -1.10 8.75
N SER A 35 -20.29 -0.44 9.13
CA SER A 35 -20.27 0.87 9.82
C SER A 35 -19.61 1.98 9.00
N LEU A 36 -19.00 1.67 7.85
CA LEU A 36 -18.41 2.67 6.96
C LEU A 36 -19.42 3.11 5.91
N THR A 37 -19.67 4.41 5.82
CA THR A 37 -20.37 5.02 4.68
C THR A 37 -19.35 5.62 3.73
N ILE A 38 -19.44 5.29 2.45
CA ILE A 38 -18.67 5.89 1.36
C ILE A 38 -19.66 6.60 0.45
N SER A 39 -19.48 7.91 0.26
CA SER A 39 -20.35 8.73 -0.58
C SER A 39 -19.57 9.67 -1.47
N GLU A 40 -20.16 10.03 -2.61
CA GLU A 40 -19.65 11.05 -3.52
C GLU A 40 -20.56 12.27 -3.51
N ASP A 41 -19.97 13.45 -3.30
CA ASP A 41 -20.65 14.74 -3.42
C ASP A 41 -19.75 15.72 -4.18
N LYS A 42 -20.28 16.32 -5.26
CA LYS A 42 -19.57 17.30 -6.11
C LYS A 42 -18.15 16.88 -6.52
N GLY A 43 -17.98 15.60 -6.88
CA GLY A 43 -16.69 15.02 -7.29
C GLY A 43 -15.70 14.77 -6.14
N LYS A 44 -16.13 14.94 -4.89
CA LYS A 44 -15.35 14.60 -3.69
C LYS A 44 -15.90 13.33 -3.07
N LEU A 45 -14.99 12.44 -2.67
CA LEU A 45 -15.33 11.23 -1.93
C LEU A 45 -15.23 11.49 -0.42
N LEU A 46 -16.29 11.15 0.30
CA LEU A 46 -16.36 11.16 1.76
C LEU A 46 -16.40 9.71 2.26
N LEU A 47 -15.51 9.39 3.18
CA LEU A 47 -15.49 8.11 3.91
C LEU A 47 -15.75 8.43 5.37
N HIS A 48 -16.85 7.90 5.94
CA HIS A 48 -17.24 8.16 7.32
C HIS A 48 -17.54 6.85 8.05
N CYS A 49 -16.70 6.50 9.03
CA CYS A 49 -16.92 5.35 9.90
C CYS A 49 -17.76 5.77 11.11
N HIS A 50 -18.94 5.17 11.26
CA HIS A 50 -19.88 5.47 12.35
C HIS A 50 -19.58 4.70 13.64
N ALA A 51 -18.61 3.78 13.63
CA ALA A 51 -18.26 3.00 14.81
C ALA A 51 -17.47 3.79 15.86
N GLY A 52 -16.90 4.95 15.51
CA GLY A 52 -16.14 5.79 16.45
C GLY A 52 -14.83 5.15 16.92
N TYR A 53 -14.29 4.22 16.14
CA TYR A 53 -13.05 3.50 16.43
C TYR A 53 -11.82 4.39 16.25
N SER A 54 -11.01 4.50 17.30
CA SER A 54 -9.77 5.26 17.35
C SER A 54 -8.63 4.35 17.79
N LYS A 55 -7.52 4.42 17.06
CA LYS A 55 -6.23 3.86 17.48
C LYS A 55 -5.45 4.96 18.19
N ILE A 56 -5.19 4.78 19.49
CA ILE A 56 -4.50 5.74 20.34
C ILE A 56 -3.10 5.19 20.61
N ARG A 57 -2.07 6.01 20.38
CA ARG A 57 -0.69 5.72 20.75
C ARG A 57 -0.30 6.59 21.93
N PHE A 58 0.14 5.97 23.02
CA PHE A 58 0.68 6.65 24.21
C PHE A 58 2.16 6.99 24.01
N GLU A 59 2.67 7.91 24.82
CA GLU A 59 4.08 8.35 24.76
C GLU A 59 5.07 7.18 24.94
N GLU A 60 4.72 6.20 25.78
CA GLU A 60 5.46 4.95 25.98
C GLU A 60 5.38 3.97 24.80
N LYS A 61 4.86 4.42 23.64
CA LYS A 61 4.63 3.63 22.42
C LYS A 61 3.59 2.51 22.59
N GLU A 62 2.86 2.46 23.70
CA GLU A 62 1.72 1.56 23.87
C GLU A 62 0.59 1.99 22.90
N ILE A 63 -0.01 1.03 22.20
CA ILE A 63 -1.13 1.27 21.28
C ILE A 63 -2.38 0.63 21.84
N ARG A 64 -3.45 1.42 21.99
CA ARG A 64 -4.78 0.94 22.38
C ARG A 64 -5.81 1.26 21.32
N TYR A 65 -6.77 0.36 21.18
CA TYR A 65 -7.89 0.51 20.27
C TYR A 65 -9.13 0.79 21.09
N VAL A 66 -9.77 1.93 20.87
CA VAL A 66 -10.91 2.37 21.66
C VAL A 66 -12.04 2.87 20.79
N THR A 67 -13.27 2.70 21.26
CA THR A 67 -14.39 3.51 20.79
C THR A 67 -14.64 4.62 21.79
N MET A 68 -14.61 5.87 21.34
CA MET A 68 -14.91 7.02 22.20
C MET A 68 -16.38 7.41 22.10
N ASP A 69 -17.08 7.44 23.23
CA ASP A 69 -18.38 8.06 23.36
C ASP A 69 -18.19 9.47 23.91
N ARG A 70 -18.07 10.44 22.99
CA ARG A 70 -17.88 11.86 23.33
C ARG A 70 -19.07 12.48 24.06
N LYS A 71 -20.27 11.92 23.89
CA LYS A 71 -21.48 12.47 24.52
C LYS A 71 -21.52 12.13 26.01
N ASN A 72 -21.07 10.93 26.36
CA ASN A 72 -21.05 10.45 27.73
C ASN A 72 -19.64 10.53 28.37
N ASP A 73 -18.66 11.06 27.65
CA ASP A 73 -17.25 11.12 28.05
C ASP A 73 -16.69 9.77 28.54
N THR A 74 -16.98 8.70 27.79
CA THR A 74 -16.51 7.35 28.10
C THR A 74 -15.77 6.73 26.92
N TYR A 75 -14.99 5.68 27.20
CA TYR A 75 -14.34 4.90 26.16
C TYR A 75 -14.49 3.39 26.42
N LYS A 76 -14.46 2.60 25.35
CA LYS A 76 -14.46 1.12 25.42
C LYS A 76 -13.24 0.56 24.72
N TYR A 77 -12.52 -0.34 25.38
CA TYR A 77 -11.37 -1.03 24.78
C TYR A 77 -11.81 -2.11 23.80
N HIS A 78 -11.03 -2.26 22.73
CA HIS A 78 -11.18 -3.31 21.75
C HIS A 78 -9.87 -4.06 21.57
N LYS A 79 -9.96 -5.34 21.20
CA LYS A 79 -8.82 -6.07 20.67
C LYS A 79 -8.46 -5.52 19.29
N LYS A 80 -7.19 -5.70 18.91
CA LYS A 80 -6.72 -5.44 17.55
C LYS A 80 -7.54 -6.26 16.56
N SER A 81 -7.92 -5.65 15.45
CA SER A 81 -8.67 -6.33 14.38
C SER A 81 -7.79 -7.30 13.61
N ASP A 82 -8.31 -8.49 13.30
CA ASP A 82 -7.70 -9.44 12.35
C ASP A 82 -7.83 -9.00 10.88
N HIS A 83 -8.47 -7.86 10.61
CA HIS A 83 -8.70 -7.32 9.28
C HIS A 83 -8.27 -5.87 9.16
N ALA A 84 -7.16 -5.48 9.80
CA ALA A 84 -6.57 -4.16 9.57
C ALA A 84 -6.32 -3.95 8.08
N VAL A 85 -6.48 -2.72 7.60
CA VAL A 85 -6.15 -2.35 6.22
C VAL A 85 -5.12 -1.24 6.25
N LEU A 86 -4.25 -1.25 5.25
CA LEU A 86 -3.22 -0.25 5.07
C LEU A 86 -3.79 1.17 5.22
N CYS A 87 -3.17 1.97 6.08
CA CYS A 87 -3.50 3.38 6.22
C CYS A 87 -3.37 4.11 4.86
N ASN A 88 -4.19 5.15 4.66
CA ASN A 88 -4.11 6.05 3.49
C ASN A 88 -4.47 5.43 2.11
N LEU A 89 -5.38 4.43 2.09
CA LEU A 89 -5.86 3.75 0.88
C LEU A 89 -6.30 4.71 -0.26
N PRO A 90 -7.11 5.78 -0.05
CA PRO A 90 -7.54 6.65 -1.14
C PRO A 90 -6.41 7.45 -1.80
N SER A 91 -5.50 8.03 -1.01
CA SER A 91 -4.36 8.81 -1.55
C SER A 91 -3.39 7.91 -2.28
N ARG A 92 -3.18 6.69 -1.78
CA ARG A 92 -2.40 5.66 -2.47
C ARG A 92 -2.95 5.36 -3.86
N ILE A 93 -4.24 5.06 -3.99
CA ILE A 93 -4.83 4.73 -5.30
C ILE A 93 -4.62 5.88 -6.29
N ARG A 94 -4.74 7.13 -5.83
CA ARG A 94 -4.48 8.32 -6.67
C ARG A 94 -3.02 8.39 -7.10
N ALA A 95 -2.08 8.19 -6.19
CA ALA A 95 -0.64 8.23 -6.50
C ALA A 95 -0.27 7.16 -7.53
N VAL A 96 -0.75 5.92 -7.35
CA VAL A 96 -0.53 4.82 -8.31
C VAL A 96 -1.08 5.18 -9.69
N LYS A 97 -2.32 5.68 -9.76
CA LYS A 97 -2.93 6.10 -11.04
C LYS A 97 -2.16 7.24 -11.73
N ALA A 98 -1.60 8.16 -10.96
CA ALA A 98 -0.81 9.28 -11.47
C ALA A 98 0.67 8.91 -11.74
N GLY A 99 1.08 7.67 -11.45
CA GLY A 99 2.46 7.21 -11.64
C GLY A 99 3.47 7.75 -10.61
N TYR A 100 2.97 8.32 -9.50
CA TYR A 100 3.77 8.77 -8.37
C TYR A 100 4.15 7.59 -7.45
N PRO A 101 5.33 7.65 -6.80
CA PRO A 101 5.74 6.61 -5.87
C PRO A 101 4.85 6.57 -4.62
N VAL A 102 4.65 5.36 -4.11
CA VAL A 102 4.00 5.07 -2.84
C VAL A 102 5.06 4.58 -1.85
N TYR A 103 5.12 5.23 -0.70
CA TYR A 103 6.08 4.95 0.35
C TYR A 103 5.44 4.01 1.38
N ILE A 104 6.17 2.99 1.80
CA ILE A 104 5.76 2.09 2.87
C ILE A 104 6.70 2.30 4.05
N ALA A 105 6.15 2.84 5.14
CA ALA A 105 6.82 2.96 6.42
C ALA A 105 6.37 1.86 7.38
N GLU A 106 7.21 1.49 8.34
CA GLU A 106 6.86 0.48 9.35
C GLU A 106 5.70 0.97 10.24
N GLY A 107 5.79 2.20 10.74
CA GLY A 107 4.84 2.79 11.68
C GLY A 107 3.98 3.91 11.13
N GLU A 108 2.89 4.21 11.85
CA GLU A 108 1.99 5.34 11.52
C GLU A 108 2.65 6.70 11.71
N LYS A 109 3.54 6.83 12.71
CA LYS A 109 4.33 8.05 12.95
C LYS A 109 5.13 8.42 11.70
N ASP A 110 5.86 7.45 11.17
CA ASP A 110 6.71 7.62 9.99
C ASP A 110 5.91 7.89 8.73
N ALA A 111 4.80 7.17 8.54
CA ALA A 111 3.88 7.44 7.45
C ALA A 111 3.31 8.88 7.54
N ASP A 112 2.94 9.36 8.73
CA ASP A 112 2.44 10.72 8.93
C ASP A 112 3.52 11.78 8.66
N THR A 113 4.74 11.58 9.17
CA THR A 113 5.90 12.45 8.89
C THR A 113 6.13 12.59 7.37
N LEU A 114 6.14 11.49 6.64
CA LEU A 114 6.31 11.48 5.18
C LEU A 114 5.15 12.18 4.45
N ASN A 115 3.91 11.93 4.87
CA ASN A 115 2.74 12.57 4.27
C ASN A 115 2.76 14.11 4.47
N LYS A 116 3.20 14.58 5.64
CA LYS A 116 3.38 16.03 5.92
C LYS A 116 4.44 16.68 5.03
N LEU A 117 5.45 15.92 4.61
CA LEU A 117 6.47 16.36 3.64
C LEU A 117 6.02 16.25 2.17
N GLY A 118 4.79 15.80 1.92
CA GLY A 118 4.20 15.72 0.58
C GLY A 118 4.45 14.41 -0.16
N TYR A 119 5.03 13.40 0.51
CA TYR A 119 5.07 12.04 -0.02
C TYR A 119 3.70 11.36 0.12
N THR A 120 3.44 10.32 -0.67
CA THR A 120 2.27 9.45 -0.45
C THR A 120 2.71 8.23 0.33
N ALA A 121 2.62 8.29 1.66
CA ALA A 121 3.05 7.21 2.54
C ALA A 121 1.88 6.41 3.14
N ALA A 122 2.12 5.11 3.32
CA ALA A 122 1.21 4.15 3.92
C ALA A 122 1.98 3.21 4.87
N THR A 123 1.24 2.56 5.77
CA THR A 123 1.77 1.58 6.71
C THR A 123 0.72 0.51 7.00
N ALA A 124 1.17 -0.71 7.31
CA ALA A 124 0.32 -1.77 7.87
C ALA A 124 0.08 -1.58 9.39
N GLY A 125 0.87 -0.73 10.05
CA GLY A 125 0.74 -0.38 11.46
C GLY A 125 1.89 -0.86 12.35
N SER A 126 2.51 -2.00 12.01
CA SER A 126 3.73 -2.55 12.63
C SER A 126 4.33 -3.66 11.76
N THR A 127 5.53 -4.14 12.13
CA THR A 127 6.19 -5.31 11.54
C THR A 127 5.37 -6.59 11.49
N SER A 128 4.41 -6.77 12.40
CA SER A 128 3.55 -7.96 12.46
C SER A 128 2.23 -7.81 11.69
N ASP A 129 1.94 -6.64 11.13
CA ASP A 129 0.64 -6.33 10.54
C ASP A 129 0.56 -6.51 9.04
N TRP A 130 1.71 -6.70 8.39
CA TRP A 130 1.73 -6.90 6.95
C TRP A 130 1.07 -8.22 6.58
N ARG A 131 0.15 -8.15 5.63
CA ARG A 131 -0.57 -9.29 5.07
C ARG A 131 -0.31 -9.34 3.58
N ARG A 132 -0.05 -10.55 3.06
CA ARG A 132 0.29 -10.75 1.64
C ARG A 132 -0.82 -10.23 0.72
N GLU A 133 -2.07 -10.29 1.15
CA GLU A 133 -3.25 -9.81 0.45
C GLU A 133 -3.18 -8.30 0.14
N TYR A 134 -2.41 -7.53 0.92
CA TYR A 134 -2.22 -6.12 0.64
C TYR A 134 -1.45 -5.86 -0.66
N ALA A 135 -0.70 -6.84 -1.17
CA ALA A 135 0.10 -6.70 -2.38
C ALA A 135 -0.74 -6.27 -3.59
N PHE A 136 -2.00 -6.73 -3.66
CA PHE A 136 -2.94 -6.35 -4.70
C PHE A 136 -3.13 -4.83 -4.83
N TYR A 137 -3.07 -4.10 -3.70
CA TYR A 137 -3.22 -2.64 -3.70
C TYR A 137 -2.05 -1.88 -4.32
N PHE A 138 -0.95 -2.57 -4.64
CA PHE A 138 0.26 -2.00 -5.24
C PHE A 138 0.45 -2.44 -6.69
N THR A 139 -0.60 -2.98 -7.32
CA THR A 139 -0.57 -3.35 -8.74
C THR A 139 -0.20 -2.14 -9.61
N GLY A 140 0.91 -2.25 -10.35
CA GLY A 140 1.47 -1.19 -11.19
C GLY A 140 2.15 -0.04 -10.43
N ALA A 141 2.24 -0.11 -9.11
CA ALA A 141 2.81 0.98 -8.30
C ALA A 141 4.34 1.04 -8.39
N LYS A 142 4.89 2.26 -8.31
CA LYS A 142 6.29 2.46 -7.93
C LYS A 142 6.34 2.50 -6.41
N VAL A 143 7.02 1.54 -5.79
CA VAL A 143 7.03 1.37 -4.34
C VAL A 143 8.39 1.71 -3.78
N VAL A 144 8.41 2.44 -2.67
CA VAL A 144 9.59 2.74 -1.87
C VAL A 144 9.36 2.24 -0.45
N ILE A 145 10.23 1.36 0.06
CA ILE A 145 10.11 0.81 1.41
C ILE A 145 11.17 1.47 2.30
N LEU A 146 10.75 2.03 3.42
CA LEU A 146 11.61 2.69 4.40
C LEU A 146 11.54 1.91 5.72
N PRO A 147 12.34 0.84 5.90
CA PRO A 147 12.36 0.07 7.13
C PRO A 147 13.08 0.82 8.26
N ASP A 148 12.68 0.53 9.49
CA ASP A 148 13.44 0.91 10.67
C ASP A 148 14.80 0.18 10.66
N LYS A 149 15.83 0.81 11.23
CA LYS A 149 17.19 0.24 11.27
C LYS A 149 17.34 -0.81 12.36
N ASP A 150 16.57 -1.89 12.27
CA ASP A 150 16.63 -3.02 13.17
C ASP A 150 16.28 -4.35 12.49
N GLU A 151 16.44 -5.46 13.21
CA GLU A 151 16.20 -6.80 12.66
C GLU A 151 14.73 -7.03 12.27
N PRO A 152 13.71 -6.65 13.08
CA PRO A 152 12.32 -6.70 12.67
C PRO A 152 12.01 -5.91 11.39
N GLY A 153 12.46 -4.65 11.30
CA GLY A 153 12.22 -3.79 10.15
C GLY A 153 12.80 -4.35 8.85
N MET A 154 14.01 -4.92 8.93
CA MET A 154 14.63 -5.60 7.78
C MET A 154 13.88 -6.86 7.35
N LYS A 155 13.40 -7.66 8.30
CA LYS A 155 12.56 -8.85 8.01
C LYS A 155 11.25 -8.45 7.32
N LEU A 156 10.57 -7.42 7.82
CA LEU A 156 9.36 -6.88 7.21
C LEU A 156 9.65 -6.42 5.77
N LYS A 157 10.74 -5.68 5.56
CA LYS A 157 11.14 -5.22 4.23
C LYS A 157 11.31 -6.38 3.25
N ASP A 158 11.99 -7.45 3.64
CA ASP A 158 12.19 -8.62 2.79
C ASP A 158 10.87 -9.31 2.44
N GLN A 159 9.95 -9.38 3.40
CA GLN A 159 8.61 -9.91 3.18
C GLN A 159 7.81 -9.07 2.19
N ILE A 160 7.80 -7.75 2.36
CA ILE A 160 7.11 -6.83 1.44
C ILE A 160 7.69 -6.94 0.03
N VAL A 161 9.03 -6.92 -0.11
CA VAL A 161 9.68 -7.07 -1.43
C VAL A 161 9.25 -8.36 -2.12
N LYS A 162 9.19 -9.46 -1.37
CA LYS A 162 8.76 -10.77 -1.89
C LYS A 162 7.30 -10.75 -2.34
N ASP A 163 6.41 -10.21 -1.53
CA ASP A 163 4.98 -10.20 -1.81
C ASP A 163 4.62 -9.26 -2.97
N LEU A 164 5.31 -8.12 -3.08
CA LEU A 164 5.05 -7.11 -4.10
C LEU A 164 5.68 -7.39 -5.46
N ARG A 165 6.63 -8.34 -5.55
CA ARG A 165 7.42 -8.62 -6.76
C ARG A 165 6.58 -8.80 -8.04
N HIS A 166 5.41 -9.41 -7.92
CA HIS A 166 4.52 -9.69 -9.06
C HIS A 166 3.40 -8.66 -9.25
N PHE A 167 3.37 -7.61 -8.43
CA PHE A 167 2.33 -6.57 -8.46
C PHE A 167 2.92 -5.21 -8.81
N ALA A 168 4.00 -4.80 -8.13
CA ALA A 168 4.60 -3.49 -8.29
C ALA A 168 5.35 -3.35 -9.62
N HIS A 169 5.30 -2.15 -10.21
CA HIS A 169 6.10 -1.78 -11.38
C HIS A 169 7.60 -1.68 -11.04
N SER A 170 7.90 -1.18 -9.84
CA SER A 170 9.26 -1.07 -9.33
C SER A 170 9.25 -1.05 -7.81
N ILE A 171 10.27 -1.60 -7.18
CA ILE A 171 10.45 -1.60 -5.74
C ILE A 171 11.85 -1.07 -5.42
N ARG A 172 11.91 -0.01 -4.63
CA ARG A 172 13.12 0.53 -4.02
C ARG A 172 13.04 0.40 -2.51
N TRP A 173 14.17 0.38 -1.84
CA TRP A 173 14.23 0.46 -0.39
C TRP A 173 15.56 1.06 0.06
N THR A 174 15.54 1.74 1.21
CA THR A 174 16.76 2.27 1.84
C THR A 174 16.56 2.45 3.33
N ILE A 175 17.64 2.30 4.09
CA ILE A 175 17.69 2.75 5.49
C ILE A 175 17.96 4.25 5.46
N THR A 176 17.17 5.02 6.22
CA THR A 176 17.23 6.49 6.21
C THR A 176 18.03 7.08 7.37
N SER A 177 18.03 6.41 8.53
CA SER A 177 18.69 6.88 9.74
C SER A 177 20.03 6.19 9.96
N THR A 178 20.99 6.96 10.47
CA THR A 178 22.30 6.44 10.87
C THR A 178 22.29 5.87 12.29
N ALA A 179 21.36 6.28 13.14
CA ALA A 179 21.21 5.80 14.52
C ALA A 179 20.79 4.33 14.60
N ASP A 180 21.23 3.62 15.65
CA ASP A 180 20.75 2.26 15.95
C ASP A 180 19.24 2.27 16.23
N LYS A 181 18.49 1.40 15.56
CA LYS A 181 17.01 1.36 15.60
C LYS A 181 16.34 2.68 15.22
N GLY A 182 17.02 3.50 14.42
CA GLY A 182 16.46 4.74 13.92
C GLY A 182 15.44 4.50 12.81
N ASP A 183 14.43 5.37 12.78
CA ASP A 183 13.36 5.40 11.78
C ASP A 183 13.52 6.63 10.84
N VAL A 184 12.67 6.74 9.82
CA VAL A 184 12.73 7.91 8.90
C VAL A 184 12.39 9.21 9.61
N THR A 185 11.54 9.18 10.64
CA THR A 185 11.25 10.37 11.42
C THR A 185 12.47 10.83 12.21
N ASP A 186 13.26 9.90 12.75
CA ASP A 186 14.48 10.18 13.49
C ASP A 186 15.56 10.78 12.55
N SER A 187 15.71 10.25 11.34
CA SER A 187 16.56 10.84 10.30
C SER A 187 16.20 12.31 10.00
N LEU A 188 14.91 12.58 9.76
CA LEU A 188 14.45 13.92 9.37
C LEU A 188 14.43 14.92 10.53
N ILE A 189 14.04 14.48 11.73
CA ILE A 189 13.79 15.38 12.87
C ILE A 189 14.97 15.45 13.83
N LYS A 190 15.63 14.32 14.12
CA LYS A 190 16.73 14.26 15.11
C LYS A 190 18.09 14.44 14.46
N GLU A 191 18.32 13.79 13.32
CA GLU A 191 19.60 13.89 12.58
C GLU A 191 19.62 15.16 11.70
N GLY A 192 18.45 15.74 11.41
CA GLY A 192 18.33 17.01 10.69
C GLY A 192 18.46 16.88 9.18
N HIS A 193 18.26 15.67 8.63
CA HIS A 193 18.32 15.45 7.19
C HIS A 193 17.22 16.20 6.45
N SER A 194 17.56 16.74 5.29
CA SER A 194 16.60 17.46 4.46
C SER A 194 15.76 16.51 3.60
N LYS A 195 14.68 17.04 3.02
CA LYS A 195 13.87 16.30 2.07
C LYS A 195 14.66 15.98 0.79
N GLU A 196 15.52 16.91 0.37
CA GLU A 196 16.36 16.77 -0.81
C GLU A 196 17.40 15.66 -0.62
N GLU A 197 18.02 15.57 0.55
CA GLU A 197 18.93 14.48 0.90
C GLU A 197 18.23 13.11 0.89
N LEU A 198 16.98 13.06 1.39
CA LEU A 198 16.17 11.84 1.30
C LEU A 198 15.88 11.47 -0.16
N ASP A 199 15.52 12.43 -1.01
CA ASP A 199 15.25 12.20 -2.43
C ASP A 199 16.50 11.70 -3.18
N GLU A 200 17.68 12.23 -2.86
CA GLU A 200 18.96 11.75 -3.41
C GLU A 200 19.28 10.31 -2.99
N LEU A 201 19.11 10.00 -1.69
CA LEU A 201 19.30 8.65 -1.15
C LEU A 201 18.35 7.65 -1.85
N LEU A 202 17.11 8.05 -2.07
CA LEU A 202 16.11 7.24 -2.76
C LEU A 202 16.45 7.04 -4.24
N ALA A 203 16.95 8.06 -4.92
CA ALA A 203 17.37 7.96 -6.31
C ALA A 203 18.55 6.99 -6.47
N ALA A 204 19.49 7.00 -5.51
CA ALA A 204 20.66 6.13 -5.46
C ALA A 204 20.34 4.68 -5.05
N SER A 205 19.22 4.45 -4.35
CA SER A 205 18.83 3.11 -3.87
C SER A 205 18.62 2.09 -5.01
N GLU A 206 18.85 0.81 -4.72
CA GLU A 206 18.64 -0.29 -5.66
C GLU A 206 17.19 -0.29 -6.17
N ASN A 207 17.01 -0.21 -7.49
CA ASN A 207 15.71 -0.32 -8.11
C ASN A 207 15.47 -1.74 -8.62
N ARG A 208 14.63 -2.49 -7.91
CA ARG A 208 14.12 -3.77 -8.39
C ARG A 208 12.91 -3.50 -9.28
N GLY A 209 13.16 -3.45 -10.59
CA GLY A 209 12.10 -3.36 -11.59
C GLY A 209 11.20 -4.60 -11.57
N ALA A 210 10.00 -4.45 -12.12
CA ALA A 210 9.09 -5.58 -12.29
C ALA A 210 9.73 -6.68 -13.15
N PRO A 211 9.52 -7.97 -12.83
CA PRO A 211 10.17 -9.08 -13.52
C PRO A 211 9.78 -9.19 -15.00
N TRP A 212 8.64 -8.61 -15.40
CA TRP A 212 8.20 -8.57 -16.79
C TRP A 212 8.81 -7.42 -17.60
N LEU A 213 9.61 -6.54 -16.98
CA LEU A 213 10.30 -5.46 -17.68
C LEU A 213 11.75 -5.86 -17.93
N PHE A 214 12.24 -5.61 -19.13
CA PHE A 214 13.64 -5.82 -19.47
C PHE A 214 14.14 -4.69 -20.37
N THR A 215 15.45 -4.46 -20.33
CA THR A 215 16.11 -3.47 -21.18
C THR A 215 16.63 -4.16 -22.43
N ASP A 216 16.24 -3.65 -23.59
CA ASP A 216 16.72 -4.09 -24.89
C ASP A 216 17.71 -3.09 -25.47
N GLY A 217 18.91 -3.56 -25.82
CA GLY A 217 20.04 -2.74 -26.25
C GLY A 217 20.84 -2.11 -25.10
N GLU A 218 21.86 -1.33 -25.47
CA GLU A 218 22.82 -0.72 -24.54
C GLU A 218 22.92 0.81 -24.71
N GLY A 219 23.36 1.48 -23.65
CA GLY A 219 23.60 2.92 -23.64
C GLY A 219 22.36 3.77 -23.90
N ALA A 220 22.53 4.95 -24.52
CA ALA A 220 21.46 5.92 -24.71
C ALA A 220 20.31 5.46 -25.63
N ARG A 221 20.47 4.33 -26.34
CA ARG A 221 19.43 3.75 -27.22
C ARG A 221 18.67 2.60 -26.57
N ALA A 222 19.03 2.22 -25.35
CA ALA A 222 18.37 1.17 -24.61
C ALA A 222 16.87 1.48 -24.44
N LYS A 223 16.01 0.49 -24.69
CA LYS A 223 14.56 0.63 -24.56
C LYS A 223 14.02 -0.36 -23.53
N VAL A 224 13.14 0.11 -22.65
CA VAL A 224 12.39 -0.78 -21.77
C VAL A 224 11.31 -1.49 -22.59
N LYS A 225 11.34 -2.83 -22.57
CA LYS A 225 10.37 -3.72 -23.21
C LYS A 225 9.65 -4.57 -22.16
N ILE A 226 8.52 -5.13 -22.57
CA ILE A 226 7.67 -5.99 -21.73
C ILE A 226 7.78 -7.43 -22.24
N ASN A 227 8.07 -8.37 -21.33
CA ASN A 227 7.91 -9.80 -21.57
C ASN A 227 6.46 -10.19 -21.26
N GLY A 228 5.68 -10.46 -22.31
CA GLY A 228 4.26 -10.78 -22.20
C GLY A 228 3.96 -12.04 -21.39
N ASP A 229 4.83 -13.05 -21.46
CA ASP A 229 4.64 -14.31 -20.73
C ASP A 229 4.84 -14.16 -19.22
N ILE A 230 5.87 -13.42 -18.82
CA ILE A 230 6.15 -13.12 -17.41
C ILE A 230 5.08 -12.17 -16.85
N LEU A 231 4.60 -11.23 -17.66
CA LEU A 231 3.49 -10.36 -17.28
C LEU A 231 2.22 -11.18 -17.05
N ALA A 232 1.85 -12.06 -17.99
CA ALA A 232 0.68 -12.93 -17.85
C ALA A 232 0.80 -13.86 -16.63
N ASP A 233 1.97 -14.45 -16.38
CA ASP A 233 2.24 -15.22 -15.16
C ASP A 233 2.05 -14.37 -13.89
N SER A 234 2.61 -13.16 -13.87
CA SER A 234 2.47 -12.24 -12.72
C SER A 234 1.01 -11.83 -12.46
N ILE A 235 0.24 -11.57 -13.52
CA ILE A 235 -1.20 -11.28 -13.43
C ILE A 235 -1.97 -12.49 -12.88
N SER A 236 -1.66 -13.71 -13.35
CA SER A 236 -2.33 -14.94 -12.89
C SER A 236 -2.11 -15.24 -11.41
N ARG A 237 -0.99 -14.77 -10.83
CA ARG A 237 -0.67 -14.89 -9.40
C ARG A 237 -1.42 -13.88 -8.53
N GLY A 238 -1.96 -12.81 -9.12
CA GLY A 238 -2.49 -11.66 -8.41
C GLY A 238 -3.99 -11.40 -8.57
N LEU A 239 -4.65 -12.05 -9.53
CA LEU A 239 -6.07 -11.86 -9.79
C LEU A 239 -6.87 -13.15 -9.49
N PRO A 240 -8.11 -13.03 -8.96
CA PRO A 240 -8.95 -14.17 -8.58
C PRO A 240 -9.53 -14.95 -9.78
N TYR A 241 -8.96 -14.82 -10.98
CA TYR A 241 -9.44 -15.46 -12.20
C TYR A 241 -8.31 -16.16 -12.97
N LEU A 242 -8.66 -17.26 -13.64
CA LEU A 242 -7.75 -18.06 -14.46
C LEU A 242 -7.52 -17.37 -15.81
N ILE A 243 -6.26 -17.17 -16.20
CA ILE A 243 -5.90 -16.80 -17.57
C ILE A 243 -5.84 -18.08 -18.39
N VAL A 244 -6.79 -18.26 -19.30
CA VAL A 244 -6.74 -19.35 -20.29
C VAL A 244 -5.78 -18.93 -21.40
N ARG A 245 -4.62 -19.59 -21.49
CA ARG A 245 -3.69 -19.42 -22.62
C ARG A 245 -4.19 -20.26 -23.79
N THR A 246 -4.45 -19.64 -24.93
CA THR A 246 -4.71 -20.37 -26.18
C THR A 246 -3.36 -20.83 -26.74
N GLU A 247 -2.98 -22.07 -26.50
CA GLU A 247 -1.86 -22.67 -27.23
C GLU A 247 -2.28 -22.85 -28.69
N TYR A 248 -1.59 -22.17 -29.59
CA TYR A 248 -1.69 -22.48 -31.01
C TYR A 248 -0.98 -23.81 -31.23
N ILE A 249 -1.75 -24.88 -31.35
CA ILE A 249 -1.25 -26.15 -31.87
C ILE A 249 -0.76 -25.85 -33.29
N THR A 250 0.56 -25.74 -33.47
CA THR A 250 1.14 -25.78 -34.81
C THR A 250 0.86 -27.16 -35.35
N ASN A 251 -0.17 -27.26 -36.18
CA ASN A 251 -0.48 -28.46 -36.92
C ASN A 251 0.64 -28.65 -37.94
N THR A 252 1.69 -29.36 -37.55
CA THR A 252 2.72 -29.82 -38.48
C THR A 252 2.02 -30.79 -39.42
N ALA A 253 1.66 -30.27 -40.59
CA ALA A 253 1.06 -31.06 -41.65
C ALA A 253 1.96 -32.27 -41.93
N ALA A 254 1.43 -33.47 -41.69
CA ALA A 254 2.03 -34.69 -42.16
C ALA A 254 2.04 -34.66 -43.69
N THR A 255 3.21 -34.44 -44.29
CA THR A 255 3.49 -34.76 -45.68
C THR A 255 3.25 -36.25 -45.89
N ARG A 256 2.24 -36.58 -46.70
CA ARG A 256 2.17 -37.81 -47.50
C ARG A 256 2.69 -37.51 -48.88
#